data_AF-A0A9J6DRT3-F1
#
_entry.id   AF-A0A9J6DRT3-F1
#
_cell.length_a   1.000
_cell.length_b   1.000
_cell.length_c   1.000
_cell.angle_alpha   90.00
_cell.angle_beta   90.00
_cell.angle_gamma   90.00
#
_symmetry.space_group_name_H-M   'P 1'
#
loop_
_entity.id
_entity.type
_entity.pdbx_description
1 polymer ?
#
loop_
_entity_poly.entity_id
_entity_poly.type
_entity_poly.pdbx_seq_one_letter_code
_entity_poly.pdbx_strand_id
1 'polypeptide(L)'
;MSHVWLLKMKTDEAKKTLLYGGLLSVKDRPCVIVDPERQELRLKLHWVAFDINAETVWRAFREYGEVKEVISDKWRDEDFEGVEPTTRFVRKEGVTTDRIPHQMRLESGMTLVVVPGRAPLCLRCRNTRHIHRDCRVPRCAVCHAFGHEQVDCTCSFGSTASRATNAHHTELLMDE
;
A
#
# COMPACT_ATOMS: atom_id res chain seq x y z
N MET A 1 6.57 -19.12 -23.98
CA MET A 1 5.12 -18.86 -24.12
C MET A 1 4.45 -19.21 -22.82
N SER A 2 3.71 -18.29 -22.20
CA SER A 2 2.97 -18.55 -20.97
C SER A 2 1.71 -19.37 -21.28
N HIS A 3 1.63 -20.60 -20.76
CA HIS A 3 0.46 -21.47 -20.89
C HIS A 3 -0.60 -21.09 -19.85
N VAL A 4 -1.29 -19.96 -20.08
CA VAL A 4 -2.40 -19.50 -19.25
C VAL A 4 -3.70 -19.72 -20.01
N TRP A 5 -4.65 -20.44 -19.40
CA TRP A 5 -5.99 -20.65 -19.94
C TRP A 5 -7.02 -19.93 -19.08
N LEU A 6 -7.95 -19.23 -19.71
CA LEU A 6 -9.09 -18.61 -19.04
C LEU A 6 -10.31 -19.51 -19.22
N LEU A 7 -10.92 -19.92 -18.10
CA LEU A 7 -12.14 -20.72 -18.10
C LEU A 7 -13.29 -19.89 -17.53
N LYS A 8 -14.41 -19.85 -18.24
CA LYS A 8 -15.67 -19.30 -17.74
C LYS A 8 -16.57 -20.43 -17.29
N MET A 9 -16.88 -20.48 -16.01
CA MET A 9 -17.79 -21.47 -15.44
C MET A 9 -19.25 -21.07 -15.70
N LYS A 10 -20.12 -22.06 -15.86
CA LYS A 10 -21.56 -21.83 -16.06
C LYS A 10 -22.29 -21.49 -14.75
N THR A 11 -21.82 -22.01 -13.63
CA THR A 11 -22.41 -21.79 -12.29
C THR A 11 -21.31 -21.49 -11.28
N ASP A 12 -21.69 -20.81 -10.20
CA ASP A 12 -20.79 -20.46 -9.10
C ASP A 12 -20.38 -21.71 -8.29
N GLU A 13 -21.27 -22.68 -8.16
CA GLU A 13 -20.98 -23.97 -7.50
C GLU A 13 -19.88 -24.72 -8.24
N ALA A 14 -19.93 -24.78 -9.58
CA ALA A 14 -18.93 -25.47 -10.37
C ALA A 14 -17.55 -24.78 -10.25
N LYS A 15 -17.54 -23.44 -10.18
CA LYS A 15 -16.33 -22.66 -9.89
C LYS A 15 -15.77 -23.04 -8.51
N LYS A 16 -16.61 -23.02 -7.47
CA LYS A 16 -16.21 -23.38 -6.10
C LYS A 16 -15.65 -24.80 -6.03
N THR A 17 -16.31 -25.79 -6.61
CA THR A 17 -15.84 -27.18 -6.63
C THR A 17 -14.46 -27.30 -7.29
N LEU A 18 -14.24 -26.61 -8.40
CA LEU A 18 -12.95 -26.60 -9.09
C LEU A 18 -11.85 -25.98 -8.20
N LEU A 19 -12.15 -24.87 -7.52
CA LEU A 19 -11.21 -24.20 -6.62
C LEU A 19 -10.89 -25.04 -5.38
N TYR A 20 -11.88 -25.69 -4.77
CA TYR A 20 -11.66 -26.60 -3.63
C TYR A 20 -10.82 -27.82 -4.01
N GLY A 21 -10.89 -28.29 -5.25
CA GLY A 21 -10.07 -29.38 -5.75
C GLY A 21 -8.56 -29.07 -5.78
N GLY A 22 -8.17 -27.79 -5.86
CA GLY A 22 -6.81 -27.27 -5.68
C GLY A 22 -5.79 -27.61 -6.78
N LEU A 23 -5.83 -28.83 -7.34
CA LEU A 23 -4.98 -29.28 -8.44
C LEU A 23 -5.84 -29.88 -9.56
N LEU A 24 -5.62 -29.40 -10.78
CA LEU A 24 -6.21 -29.98 -11.98
C LEU A 24 -5.10 -30.69 -12.77
N SER A 25 -5.31 -31.96 -13.14
CA SER A 25 -4.40 -32.64 -14.08
C SER A 25 -4.96 -32.54 -15.49
N VAL A 26 -4.18 -31.95 -16.41
CA VAL A 26 -4.53 -31.88 -17.84
C VAL A 26 -3.44 -32.58 -18.62
N LYS A 27 -3.77 -33.71 -19.27
CA LYS A 27 -2.80 -34.55 -20.00
C LYS A 27 -1.60 -34.93 -19.11
N ASP A 28 -1.88 -35.42 -17.90
CA ASP A 28 -0.90 -35.83 -16.89
C ASP A 28 0.05 -34.73 -16.42
N ARG A 29 -0.31 -33.46 -16.63
CA ARG A 29 0.44 -32.30 -16.13
C ARG A 29 -0.36 -31.57 -15.05
N PRO A 30 0.25 -31.30 -13.89
CA PRO A 30 -0.40 -30.51 -12.85
C PRO A 30 -0.59 -29.07 -13.35
N CYS A 31 -1.81 -28.57 -13.22
CA CYS A 31 -2.20 -27.22 -13.53
C CYS A 31 -2.60 -26.52 -12.24
N VAL A 32 -2.02 -25.32 -12.02
CA VAL A 32 -2.39 -24.45 -10.91
C VAL A 32 -3.70 -23.74 -11.27
N ILE A 33 -4.70 -23.86 -10.40
CA ILE A 33 -5.97 -23.18 -10.57
C ILE A 33 -5.88 -21.85 -9.83
N VAL A 34 -6.05 -20.75 -10.56
CA VAL A 34 -6.06 -19.39 -9.99
C VAL A 34 -7.47 -18.84 -10.16
N ASP A 35 -8.09 -18.43 -9.06
CA ASP A 35 -9.35 -17.68 -9.13
C ASP A 35 -9.04 -16.21 -9.47
N PRO A 36 -9.40 -15.72 -10.67
CA PRO A 36 -9.17 -14.32 -11.03
C PRO A 36 -9.96 -13.34 -10.15
N GLU A 37 -11.03 -13.79 -9.49
CA GLU A 37 -11.81 -12.98 -8.55
C GLU A 37 -11.23 -13.00 -7.14
N ARG A 38 -10.47 -14.04 -6.78
CA ARG A 38 -9.77 -14.12 -5.49
C ARG A 38 -8.42 -13.42 -5.64
N GLN A 39 -8.49 -12.09 -5.68
CA GLN A 39 -7.30 -11.25 -5.69
C GLN A 39 -6.64 -11.33 -4.33
N GLU A 40 -5.60 -12.16 -4.23
CA GLU A 40 -4.64 -12.05 -3.16
C GLU A 40 -3.87 -10.74 -3.35
N LEU A 41 -3.99 -9.85 -2.37
CA LEU A 41 -3.31 -8.57 -2.37
C LEU A 41 -2.13 -8.64 -1.42
N ARG A 42 -0.92 -8.47 -1.98
CA ARG A 42 0.31 -8.28 -1.21
C ARG A 42 0.59 -6.79 -1.07
N LEU A 43 0.27 -6.25 0.10
CA LEU A 43 0.54 -4.88 0.46
C LEU A 43 2.00 -4.72 0.87
N LYS A 44 2.61 -3.59 0.54
CA LYS A 44 3.93 -3.19 1.05
C LYS A 44 3.74 -2.01 2.00
N LEU A 45 4.23 -2.15 3.22
CA LEU A 45 4.17 -1.14 4.27
C LEU A 45 5.55 -0.53 4.43
N HIS A 46 5.64 0.80 4.35
CA HIS A 46 6.86 1.55 4.60
C HIS A 46 6.77 2.34 5.90
N TRP A 47 7.93 2.63 6.49
CA TRP A 47 8.08 3.37 7.74
C TRP A 47 7.38 2.69 8.92
N VAL A 48 7.40 1.36 8.94
CA VAL A 48 6.98 0.59 10.11
C VAL A 48 8.10 0.70 11.14
N ALA A 49 7.78 1.23 12.32
CA ALA A 49 8.75 1.35 13.40
C ALA A 49 9.18 -0.03 13.94
N PHE A 50 10.41 -0.11 14.44
CA PHE A 50 11.03 -1.38 14.84
C PHE A 50 10.34 -2.05 16.04
N ASP A 51 9.65 -1.28 16.88
CA ASP A 51 8.91 -1.77 18.04
C ASP A 51 7.55 -2.40 17.67
N ILE A 52 7.12 -2.24 16.42
CA ILE A 52 5.84 -2.79 15.93
C ILE A 52 6.01 -4.24 15.49
N ASN A 53 5.34 -5.13 16.22
CA ASN A 53 5.30 -6.56 15.93
C ASN A 53 4.23 -6.92 14.86
N ALA A 54 4.29 -8.15 14.37
CA ALA A 54 3.36 -8.65 13.35
C ALA A 54 1.89 -8.69 13.83
N GLU A 55 1.65 -8.89 15.13
CA GLU A 55 0.30 -8.92 15.70
C GLU A 55 -0.37 -7.54 15.64
N THR A 56 0.37 -6.47 15.96
CA THR A 56 -0.11 -5.09 15.84
C THR A 56 -0.47 -4.75 14.40
N VAL A 57 0.37 -5.13 13.44
CA VAL A 57 0.06 -4.99 12.00
C VAL A 57 -1.17 -5.80 11.63
N TRP A 58 -1.24 -7.07 12.02
CA TRP A 58 -2.38 -7.94 11.74
C TRP A 58 -3.70 -7.34 12.26
N ARG A 59 -3.69 -6.84 13.51
CA ARG A 59 -4.85 -6.22 14.16
C ARG A 59 -5.30 -4.96 13.43
N ALA A 60 -4.36 -4.15 12.96
CA ALA A 60 -4.65 -2.94 12.21
C ALA A 60 -5.23 -3.26 10.82
N PHE A 61 -4.80 -4.36 10.19
CA PHE A 61 -5.25 -4.71 8.85
C PHE A 61 -6.52 -5.57 8.82
N ARG A 62 -6.93 -6.23 9.91
CA ARG A 62 -8.11 -7.12 9.93
C ARG A 62 -9.42 -6.42 9.57
N GLU A 63 -9.54 -5.12 9.81
CA GLU A 63 -10.73 -4.33 9.47
C GLU A 63 -10.91 -4.16 7.95
N TYR A 64 -9.81 -4.27 7.20
CA TYR A 64 -9.82 -4.17 5.74
C TYR A 64 -9.93 -5.55 5.07
N GLY A 65 -10.30 -6.62 5.79
CA GLY A 65 -10.48 -7.98 5.26
C GLY A 65 -9.55 -9.01 5.89
N GLU A 66 -9.61 -10.25 5.42
CA GLU A 66 -8.85 -11.34 6.01
C GLU A 66 -7.34 -11.16 5.79
N VAL A 67 -6.55 -11.18 6.86
CA VAL A 67 -5.09 -11.13 6.80
C VAL A 67 -4.57 -12.56 6.90
N LYS A 68 -3.95 -13.04 5.82
CA LYS A 68 -3.35 -14.38 5.74
C LYS A 68 -1.97 -14.42 6.36
N GLU A 69 -1.19 -13.36 6.18
CA GLU A 69 0.21 -13.35 6.54
C GLU A 69 0.74 -11.94 6.72
N VAL A 70 1.66 -11.77 7.68
CA VAL A 70 2.46 -10.56 7.88
C VAL A 70 3.92 -11.01 7.95
N ILE A 71 4.75 -10.51 7.04
CA ILE A 71 6.19 -10.79 7.02
C ILE A 71 7.00 -9.51 7.01
N SER A 72 8.16 -9.56 7.64
CA SER A 72 9.19 -8.52 7.52
C SER A 72 9.99 -8.74 6.24
N ASP A 73 10.40 -7.66 5.59
CA ASP A 73 11.46 -7.78 4.60
C ASP A 73 12.76 -8.24 5.29
N LYS A 74 13.71 -8.74 4.52
CA LYS A 74 15.05 -9.09 5.03
C LYS A 74 16.09 -8.37 4.19
N TRP A 75 17.14 -7.86 4.83
CA TRP A 75 18.29 -7.37 4.09
C TRP A 75 18.91 -8.49 3.27
N ARG A 76 19.35 -8.14 2.07
CA ARG A 76 20.02 -9.08 1.15
C ARG A 76 21.53 -9.08 1.33
N ASP A 77 22.08 -8.01 1.91
CA ASP A 77 23.50 -7.84 2.18
C ASP A 77 23.86 -8.48 3.52
N GLU A 78 24.91 -9.30 3.52
CA GLU A 78 25.37 -10.07 4.69
C GLU A 78 25.79 -9.15 5.86
N ASP A 79 26.32 -7.96 5.56
CA ASP A 79 26.71 -6.95 6.56
C ASP A 79 25.52 -6.43 7.39
N PHE A 80 24.28 -6.65 6.94
CA PHE A 80 23.06 -6.24 7.61
C PHE A 80 22.22 -7.44 8.07
N GLU A 81 22.81 -8.63 8.15
CA GLU A 81 22.14 -9.81 8.69
C GLU A 81 21.69 -9.57 10.15
N GLY A 82 20.41 -9.82 10.43
CA GLY A 82 19.80 -9.58 11.75
C GLY A 82 19.31 -8.15 11.99
N VAL A 83 19.60 -7.19 11.11
CA VAL A 83 18.97 -5.87 11.17
C VAL A 83 17.55 -5.97 10.63
N GLU A 84 16.54 -5.54 11.39
CA GLU A 84 15.18 -5.53 10.85
C GLU A 84 14.97 -4.30 9.95
N PRO A 85 14.44 -4.45 8.73
CA PRO A 85 14.06 -3.31 7.91
C PRO A 85 12.72 -2.71 8.38
N THR A 86 12.50 -1.43 8.08
CA THR A 86 11.23 -0.73 8.35
C THR A 86 10.12 -1.06 7.34
N THR A 87 10.38 -2.02 6.44
CA THR A 87 9.43 -2.49 5.44
C THR A 87 8.80 -3.82 5.87
N ARG A 88 7.47 -3.90 5.80
CA ARG A 88 6.70 -5.12 6.04
C ARG A 88 5.79 -5.43 4.86
N PHE A 89 5.42 -6.69 4.67
CA PHE A 89 4.41 -7.11 3.71
C PHE A 89 3.21 -7.72 4.42
N VAL A 90 2.01 -7.40 3.92
CA VAL A 90 0.74 -7.97 4.41
C VAL A 90 0.02 -8.64 3.26
N ARG A 91 -0.28 -9.93 3.41
CA ARG A 91 -1.05 -10.71 2.42
C ARG A 91 -2.51 -10.76 2.84
N LYS A 92 -3.41 -10.34 1.96
CA LYS A 92 -4.85 -10.25 2.22
C LYS A 92 -5.69 -10.93 1.14
N GLU A 93 -6.86 -11.43 1.52
CA GLU A 93 -7.89 -11.94 0.61
C GLU A 93 -9.22 -11.19 0.77
N GLY A 94 -10.00 -11.09 -0.31
CA GLY A 94 -11.40 -10.65 -0.28
C GLY A 94 -11.62 -9.14 -0.10
N VAL A 95 -10.73 -8.30 -0.64
CA VAL A 95 -10.72 -6.85 -0.36
C VAL A 95 -10.81 -6.02 -1.63
N THR A 96 -11.58 -4.93 -1.57
CA THR A 96 -11.49 -3.84 -2.55
C THR A 96 -10.36 -2.89 -2.17
N THR A 97 -9.37 -2.75 -3.06
CA THR A 97 -8.14 -1.94 -2.89
C THR A 97 -8.39 -0.49 -2.46
N ASP A 98 -9.56 0.06 -2.81
CA ASP A 98 -9.97 1.44 -2.52
C ASP A 98 -10.32 1.70 -1.06
N ARG A 99 -10.64 0.65 -0.27
CA ARG A 99 -10.98 0.81 1.16
C ARG A 99 -9.76 0.90 2.07
N ILE A 100 -8.61 0.40 1.60
CA ILE A 100 -7.37 0.46 2.36
C ILE A 100 -6.87 1.91 2.31
N PRO A 101 -6.44 2.54 3.42
CA PRO A 101 -5.88 3.88 3.36
C PRO A 101 -4.51 3.91 2.64
N HIS A 102 -4.09 5.07 2.13
CA HIS A 102 -2.71 5.26 1.65
C HIS A 102 -1.72 5.47 2.79
N GLN A 103 -2.17 6.03 3.91
CA GLN A 103 -1.38 6.21 5.11
C GLN A 103 -2.22 5.85 6.32
N MET A 104 -1.63 5.15 7.28
CA MET A 104 -2.31 4.81 8.53
C MET A 104 -1.37 4.93 9.71
N ARG A 105 -1.94 5.20 10.88
CA ARG A 105 -1.17 5.27 12.12
C ARG A 105 -1.15 3.89 12.77
N LEU A 106 0.04 3.29 12.86
CA LEU A 106 0.33 2.22 13.80
C LEU A 106 0.79 2.86 15.11
N GLU A 107 0.69 2.15 16.22
CA GLU A 107 0.83 2.68 17.59
C GLU A 107 1.95 3.74 17.75
N SER A 108 3.15 3.43 17.28
CA SER A 108 4.34 4.28 17.40
C SER A 108 4.60 5.22 16.22
N GLY A 109 3.83 5.17 15.11
CA GLY A 109 4.16 5.98 13.93
C GLY A 109 3.19 5.93 12.76
N MET A 110 3.42 6.83 11.80
CA MET A 110 2.71 6.83 10.52
C MET A 110 3.36 5.81 9.58
N THR A 111 2.54 4.99 8.95
CA THR A 111 2.94 3.96 7.98
C THR A 111 2.33 4.28 6.62
N LEU A 112 3.16 4.21 5.58
CA LEU A 112 2.72 4.33 4.19
C LEU A 112 2.31 2.95 3.67
N VAL A 113 1.14 2.86 3.04
CA VAL A 113 0.56 1.61 2.54
C VAL A 113 0.52 1.64 1.02
N VAL A 114 1.34 0.79 0.40
CA VAL A 114 1.40 0.63 -1.05
C VAL A 114 0.59 -0.60 -1.45
N VAL A 115 -0.45 -0.37 -2.25
CA VAL A 115 -1.33 -1.41 -2.79
C VAL A 115 -1.01 -1.56 -4.28
N PRO A 116 -0.68 -2.77 -4.77
CA PRO A 116 -0.42 -3.00 -6.19
C PRO A 116 -1.61 -2.55 -7.07
N GLY A 117 -1.31 -1.85 -8.16
CA GLY A 117 -2.32 -1.39 -9.12
C GLY A 117 -3.15 -0.17 -8.67
N ARG A 118 -2.98 0.31 -7.43
CA ARG A 118 -3.65 1.53 -6.94
C ARG A 118 -2.84 2.77 -7.33
N ALA A 119 -3.54 3.84 -7.71
CA ALA A 119 -2.90 5.13 -7.97
C ALA A 119 -2.13 5.63 -6.72
N PRO A 120 -0.89 6.10 -6.88
CA PRO A 120 -0.08 6.56 -5.76
C PRO A 120 -0.63 7.84 -5.15
N LEU A 121 -0.37 8.01 -3.85
CA LEU A 121 -0.60 9.26 -3.13
C LEU A 121 0.67 10.11 -3.22
N CYS A 122 0.53 11.35 -3.67
CA CYS A 122 1.63 12.30 -3.61
C CYS A 122 1.83 12.76 -2.16
N LEU A 123 3.00 12.48 -1.58
CA LEU A 123 3.31 12.87 -0.19
C LEU A 123 3.45 14.39 0.00
N ARG A 124 3.66 15.15 -1.08
CA ARG A 124 3.76 16.61 -1.08
C ARG A 124 2.39 17.30 -1.12
N CYS A 125 1.56 16.95 -2.10
CA CYS A 125 0.29 17.63 -2.33
C CYS A 125 -0.95 16.87 -1.83
N ARG A 126 -0.76 15.63 -1.37
CA ARG A 126 -1.81 14.71 -0.88
C ARG A 126 -2.88 14.34 -1.90
N ASN A 127 -2.64 14.60 -3.19
CA ASN A 127 -3.53 14.14 -4.27
C ASN A 127 -3.16 12.74 -4.74
N THR A 128 -4.16 11.99 -5.17
CA THR A 128 -4.01 10.66 -5.77
C THR A 128 -3.84 10.78 -7.28
N ARG A 129 -2.66 10.42 -7.81
CA ARG A 129 -2.38 10.26 -9.26
C ARG A 129 -0.90 10.06 -9.54
N HIS A 130 -0.06 10.70 -8.73
CA HIS A 130 1.36 10.88 -8.97
C HIS A 130 2.13 10.78 -7.64
N ILE A 131 3.42 10.55 -7.73
CA ILE A 131 4.34 10.48 -6.59
C ILE A 131 4.95 11.86 -6.29
N HIS A 132 5.64 12.02 -5.15
CA HIS A 132 6.28 13.27 -4.75
C HIS A 132 7.23 13.81 -5.84
N ARG A 133 8.01 12.92 -6.46
CA ARG A 133 8.98 13.26 -7.52
C ARG A 133 8.35 13.95 -8.73
N ASP A 134 7.14 13.57 -9.10
CA ASP A 134 6.44 14.08 -10.29
C ASP A 134 5.51 15.26 -9.97
N CYS A 135 5.52 15.71 -8.72
CA CYS A 135 4.61 16.72 -8.22
C CYS A 135 4.98 18.12 -8.73
N ARG A 136 4.11 18.72 -9.55
CA ARG A 136 4.30 20.07 -10.14
C ARG A 136 3.36 21.14 -9.56
N VAL A 137 2.65 20.87 -8.47
CA VAL A 137 1.81 21.90 -7.86
C VAL A 137 2.65 23.06 -7.30
N PRO A 138 2.16 24.30 -7.43
CA PRO A 138 2.87 25.47 -6.93
C PRO A 138 2.99 25.42 -5.40
N ARG A 139 4.06 26.05 -4.90
CA ARG A 139 4.29 26.30 -3.48
C ARG A 139 4.02 27.78 -3.20
N CYS A 140 3.13 28.07 -2.27
CA CYS A 140 2.82 29.45 -1.90
C CYS A 140 4.00 30.12 -1.20
N ALA A 141 4.41 31.31 -1.67
CA ALA A 141 5.54 32.05 -1.09
C ALA A 141 5.27 32.62 0.31
N VAL A 142 3.99 32.72 0.72
CA VAL A 142 3.57 33.32 2.00
C VAL A 142 3.41 32.27 3.08
N CYS A 143 2.66 31.19 2.81
CA CYS A 143 2.36 30.15 3.80
C CYS A 143 3.14 28.86 3.61
N HIS A 144 3.97 28.79 2.56
CA HIS A 144 4.78 27.62 2.19
C HIS A 144 4.01 26.33 1.91
N ALA A 145 2.68 26.36 1.90
CA ALA A 145 1.84 25.21 1.57
C ALA A 145 1.76 25.00 0.04
N PHE A 146 1.52 23.74 -0.34
CA PHE A 146 1.38 23.33 -1.74
C PHE A 146 -0.07 23.44 -2.24
N GLY A 147 -0.23 23.64 -3.55
CA GLY A 147 -1.51 23.57 -4.24
C GLY A 147 -2.17 24.91 -4.58
N HIS A 148 -1.54 26.04 -4.24
CA HIS A 148 -2.02 27.38 -4.61
C HIS A 148 -0.86 28.38 -4.74
N GLU A 149 -1.10 29.48 -5.44
CA GLU A 149 -0.17 30.61 -5.56
C GLU A 149 -0.42 31.66 -4.48
N GLN A 150 0.50 32.63 -4.35
CA GLN A 150 0.36 33.71 -3.36
C GLN A 150 -0.94 34.51 -3.53
N VAL A 151 -1.38 34.71 -4.78
CA VAL A 151 -2.60 35.46 -5.11
C VAL A 151 -3.87 34.81 -4.55
N ASP A 152 -3.85 33.48 -4.38
CA ASP A 152 -4.99 32.69 -3.88
C ASP A 152 -4.83 32.32 -2.39
N CYS A 153 -3.86 32.91 -1.69
CA CYS A 153 -3.54 32.56 -0.32
C CYS A 153 -4.53 33.18 0.66
N THR A 154 -5.32 32.34 1.33
CA THR A 154 -6.30 32.74 2.35
C THR A 154 -5.78 32.61 3.79
N CYS A 155 -4.46 32.48 3.98
CA CYS A 155 -3.87 32.23 5.30
C CYS A 155 -3.84 33.51 6.15
N SER A 156 -4.37 33.45 7.37
CA SER A 156 -4.10 34.45 8.42
C SER A 156 -2.74 34.18 9.09
N PHE A 157 -2.12 35.20 9.70
CA PHE A 157 -0.80 35.09 10.35
C PHE A 157 -0.63 33.86 11.26
N GLY A 158 -1.65 33.50 12.05
CA GLY A 158 -1.60 32.32 12.93
C GLY A 158 -1.63 30.97 12.20
N SER A 159 -2.24 30.92 11.01
CA SER A 159 -2.29 29.70 10.17
C SER A 159 -1.02 29.48 9.34
N THR A 160 -0.19 30.53 9.17
CA THR A 160 1.04 30.48 8.39
C THR A 160 2.10 29.60 9.06
N ALA A 161 2.29 29.73 10.38
CA ALA A 161 3.31 28.99 11.12
C ALA A 161 3.05 27.46 11.11
N SER A 162 1.80 27.04 11.34
CA SER A 162 1.44 25.62 11.35
C SER A 162 1.48 24.97 9.96
N ARG A 163 1.09 25.71 8.91
CA ARG A 163 1.18 25.25 7.53
C ARG A 163 2.63 25.12 7.03
N ALA A 164 3.50 26.05 7.42
CA ALA A 164 4.92 25.99 7.08
C ALA A 164 5.62 24.77 7.68
N THR A 165 5.36 24.46 8.96
CA THR A 165 5.93 23.27 9.63
C THR A 165 5.48 21.97 8.96
N ASN A 166 4.20 21.86 8.62
CA ASN A 166 3.66 20.69 7.91
C ASN A 166 4.26 20.54 6.51
N ALA A 167 4.42 21.64 5.77
CA ALA A 167 5.03 21.62 4.44
C ALA A 167 6.49 21.15 4.49
N HIS A 168 7.27 21.65 5.45
CA HIS A 168 8.65 21.20 5.67
C HIS A 168 8.71 19.71 6.01
N HIS A 169 7.83 19.22 6.88
CA HIS A 169 7.75 17.79 7.20
C HIS A 169 7.43 16.93 5.97
N THR A 170 6.52 17.38 5.09
CA THR A 170 6.20 16.64 3.85
C THR A 170 7.34 16.58 2.84
N GLU A 171 8.25 17.57 2.84
CA GLU A 171 9.42 17.55 1.95
C GLU A 171 10.45 16.48 2.35
N LEU A 172 10.47 16.07 3.62
CA LEU A 172 11.36 15.03 4.15
C LEU A 172 10.84 13.60 3.93
N LEU A 173 9.59 13.43 3.49
CA LEU A 173 9.02 12.11 3.25
C LEU A 173 9.48 11.56 1.88
N MET A 174 9.92 10.31 1.87
CA MET A 174 10.42 9.62 0.68
C MET A 174 9.45 8.54 0.20
N ASP A 175 9.20 8.47 -1.11
CA ASP A 175 8.23 7.53 -1.68
C ASP A 175 8.71 6.05 -1.76
N GLU A 176 10.03 5.80 -1.67
CA GLU A 176 10.77 4.53 -1.94
C GLU A 176 10.15 3.50 -2.92
#